data_AF-A0A961KN43-F1
#
_entry.id   AF-A0A961KN43-F1
#
_cell.length_a   1.000
_cell.length_b   1.000
_cell.length_c   1.000
_cell.angle_alpha   90.00
_cell.angle_beta   90.00
_cell.angle_gamma   90.00
#
_symmetry.space_group_name_H-M   'P 1'
#
loop_
_entity.id
_entity.type
_entity.pdbx_description
1 polymer ?
#
loop_
_entity_poly.entity_id
_entity_poly.type
_entity_poly.pdbx_seq_one_letter_code
_entity_poly.pdbx_strand_id
1 'polypeptide(L)'
;MKIARTILLVGLGLGVSACAAVDVPTRNAPYEHLPTSAVATPAGYQMTASAQEIPAGTVTPGQRNTSAAGAAIAHPGPLADSAPVSVNSVTVRVPRSLKVSERNSYLPRGDIVWRGDPMGDRYVQVQKIFEDALSRGVAQLHGPVKVDLDVQVRRFHALTEKARYTTGGVHSITFDLALKDTASGELLMPIRTIRADLEGFGGQKAIQADARGETQKVRIGNHLAEVIRQELSSPEGYRNAKLGLIQMLNNL
;
A
#
# COMPACT_ATOMS: atom_id res chain seq x y z
N MET A 1 -4.96 28.65 -56.78
CA MET A 1 -3.65 29.27 -56.45
C MET A 1 -3.47 29.72 -54.99
N LYS A 2 -4.54 30.02 -54.22
CA LYS A 2 -4.39 30.49 -52.82
C LYS A 2 -4.15 29.37 -51.79
N ILE A 3 -4.59 28.14 -52.07
CA ILE A 3 -4.49 27.00 -51.13
C ILE A 3 -3.07 26.43 -51.06
N ALA A 4 -2.32 26.44 -52.17
CA ALA A 4 -0.93 25.97 -52.19
C ALA A 4 0.03 26.85 -51.37
N ARG A 5 -0.33 28.14 -51.17
CA ARG A 5 0.49 29.11 -50.43
C ARG A 5 0.36 28.94 -48.91
N THR A 6 -0.77 28.42 -48.44
CA THR A 6 -1.01 28.18 -47.00
C THR A 6 -0.32 26.91 -46.51
N ILE A 7 -0.17 25.90 -47.36
CA ILE A 7 0.52 24.64 -47.01
C ILE A 7 2.04 24.86 -46.84
N LEU A 8 2.63 25.79 -47.61
CA LEU A 8 4.06 26.12 -47.51
C LEU A 8 4.43 26.83 -46.19
N LEU A 9 3.50 27.55 -45.57
CA LEU A 9 3.75 28.30 -44.33
C LEU A 9 3.65 27.44 -43.05
N VAL A 10 2.96 26.30 -43.10
CA VAL A 10 2.86 25.39 -41.93
C VAL A 10 4.03 24.40 -41.87
N GLY A 11 4.67 24.09 -43.00
CA GLY A 11 5.80 23.16 -43.05
C GLY A 11 7.11 23.68 -42.44
N LEU A 12 7.28 25.00 -42.31
CA LEU A 12 8.54 25.59 -41.83
C LEU A 12 8.67 25.64 -40.30
N GLY A 13 7.59 25.36 -39.55
CA GLY A 13 7.57 25.42 -38.08
C GLY A 13 8.03 24.14 -37.35
N LEU A 14 8.22 23.03 -38.07
CA LEU A 14 8.54 21.71 -37.46
C LEU A 14 10.03 21.35 -37.52
N GLY A 15 10.92 22.26 -37.92
CA GLY A 15 12.34 21.97 -38.18
C GLY A 15 13.33 22.22 -37.05
N VAL A 16 12.91 22.76 -35.90
CA VAL A 16 13.87 23.25 -34.87
C VAL A 16 13.62 22.59 -33.51
N SER A 17 13.91 21.29 -33.39
CA SER A 17 14.23 20.65 -32.11
C SER A 17 14.70 19.21 -32.32
N ALA A 18 16.01 19.01 -32.45
CA ALA A 18 16.68 17.76 -32.05
C ALA A 18 18.20 17.89 -32.23
N CYS A 19 18.86 18.67 -31.37
CA CYS A 19 20.29 18.55 -31.08
C CYS A 19 20.50 18.88 -29.60
N ALA A 20 19.95 18.03 -28.73
CA ALA A 20 20.44 17.92 -27.36
C ALA A 20 20.73 16.44 -27.15
N ALA A 21 22.02 16.07 -27.20
CA ALA A 21 22.46 14.78 -26.69
C ALA A 21 22.20 14.82 -25.19
N VAL A 22 21.14 14.13 -24.75
CA VAL A 22 20.87 13.96 -23.33
C VAL A 22 21.83 12.88 -22.86
N ASP A 23 22.76 13.26 -21.99
CA ASP A 23 23.66 12.32 -21.33
C ASP A 23 22.82 11.48 -20.37
N VAL A 24 22.48 10.26 -20.80
CA VAL A 24 21.68 9.33 -20.00
C VAL A 24 22.66 8.59 -19.08
N PRO A 25 22.51 8.63 -17.75
CA PRO A 25 23.35 7.85 -16.85
C PRO A 25 23.18 6.35 -17.17
N THR A 26 24.10 5.81 -17.95
CA THR A 26 24.17 4.38 -18.21
C THR A 26 24.73 3.72 -16.95
N ARG A 27 24.00 2.74 -16.41
CA ARG A 27 24.46 1.94 -15.25
C ARG A 27 25.70 1.08 -15.55
N ASN A 28 26.21 1.12 -16.78
CA ASN A 28 27.40 0.39 -17.21
C ASN A 28 28.66 1.26 -17.35
N ALA A 29 28.67 2.48 -16.81
CA ALA A 29 29.93 3.22 -16.69
C ALA A 29 30.89 2.44 -15.75
N PRO A 30 32.14 2.16 -16.18
CA PRO A 30 33.13 1.56 -15.29
C PRO A 30 33.31 2.46 -14.07
N TYR A 31 33.41 1.85 -12.87
CA TYR A 31 33.60 2.58 -11.63
C TYR A 31 34.83 3.49 -11.74
N GLU A 32 34.65 4.78 -11.45
CA GLU A 32 35.75 5.71 -11.30
C GLU A 32 36.64 5.23 -10.14
N HIS A 33 37.96 5.19 -10.38
CA HIS A 33 38.92 4.84 -9.35
C HIS A 33 38.85 5.88 -8.22
N LEU A 34 38.52 5.41 -7.02
CA LEU A 34 38.59 6.24 -5.83
C LEU A 34 40.04 6.72 -5.63
N PRO A 35 40.27 8.01 -5.35
CA PRO A 35 41.60 8.49 -4.99
C PRO A 35 42.06 7.77 -3.72
N THR A 36 43.19 7.06 -3.78
CA THR A 36 43.85 6.39 -2.65
C THR A 36 44.56 7.36 -1.70
N SER A 37 44.39 8.67 -1.91
CA SER A 37 44.92 9.69 -1.02
C SER A 37 44.16 9.65 0.29
N ALA A 38 44.85 9.26 1.36
CA ALA A 38 44.36 9.38 2.73
C ALA A 38 43.90 10.83 2.96
N VAL A 39 42.62 11.00 3.28
CA VAL A 39 42.08 12.29 3.73
C VAL A 39 42.77 12.62 5.04
N ALA A 40 43.66 13.61 5.04
CA ALA A 40 44.22 14.14 6.28
C ALA A 40 43.07 14.74 7.10
N THR A 41 42.89 14.25 8.33
CA THR A 41 41.89 14.79 9.25
C THR A 41 42.21 16.25 9.57
N PRO A 42 41.26 17.19 9.41
CA PRO A 42 41.44 18.57 9.82
C PRO A 42 41.80 18.68 11.31
N ALA A 43 42.63 19.67 11.66
CA ALA A 43 43.02 19.93 13.04
C ALA A 43 41.76 20.16 13.91
N GLY A 44 41.58 19.32 14.93
CA GLY A 44 40.44 19.37 15.87
C GLY A 44 39.59 18.09 15.93
N TYR A 45 39.81 17.11 15.04
CA TYR A 45 39.16 15.80 15.12
C TYR A 45 40.08 14.76 15.78
N GLN A 46 39.63 14.16 16.88
CA GLN A 46 40.33 13.10 17.60
C GLN A 46 39.77 11.75 17.17
N MET A 47 40.58 10.92 16.51
CA MET A 47 40.20 9.51 16.28
C MET A 47 40.32 8.74 17.59
N THR A 48 39.21 8.16 18.04
CA THR A 48 39.21 7.18 19.12
C THR A 48 39.90 5.92 18.62
N ALA A 49 41.09 5.66 19.15
CA ALA A 49 41.87 4.48 18.81
C ALA A 49 41.19 3.19 19.30
N SER A 50 41.21 2.18 18.43
CA SER A 50 41.16 0.73 18.73
C SER A 50 39.94 0.22 19.49
N ALA A 51 39.03 -0.44 18.75
CA ALA A 51 38.12 -1.42 19.31
C ALA A 51 38.93 -2.57 19.93
N GLN A 52 39.01 -2.60 21.27
CA GLN A 52 39.38 -3.82 21.99
C GLN A 52 38.22 -4.82 21.83
N GLU A 53 38.55 -6.04 21.38
CA GLU A 53 37.62 -7.17 21.31
C GLU A 53 36.95 -7.39 22.67
N ILE A 54 35.62 -7.31 22.70
CA ILE A 54 34.82 -7.60 23.89
C ILE A 54 34.47 -9.10 23.86
N PRO A 55 34.84 -9.90 24.87
CA PRO A 55 34.43 -11.30 24.94
C PRO A 55 32.93 -11.42 25.21
N ALA A 56 32.28 -12.35 24.51
CA ALA A 56 30.85 -12.62 24.62
C ALA A 56 30.48 -13.08 26.05
N GLY A 57 29.72 -12.25 26.75
CA GLY A 57 29.19 -12.54 28.09
C GLY A 57 27.94 -11.72 28.38
N THR A 58 26.78 -12.36 28.23
CA THR A 58 25.48 -12.12 28.88
C THR A 58 25.04 -10.66 29.08
N VAL A 59 24.24 -10.13 28.15
CA VAL A 59 23.59 -8.81 28.31
C VAL A 59 22.18 -9.00 28.88
N THR A 60 22.02 -8.65 30.16
CA THR A 60 20.72 -8.40 30.80
C THR A 60 20.20 -7.03 30.34
N PRO A 61 18.92 -6.85 29.95
CA PRO A 61 18.41 -5.53 29.56
C PRO A 61 18.20 -4.65 30.79
N GLY A 62 19.11 -3.70 31.01
CA GLY A 62 18.96 -2.63 32.00
C GLY A 62 18.12 -1.46 31.47
N GLN A 63 17.05 -1.13 32.20
CA GLN A 63 16.16 0.01 31.99
C GLN A 63 16.91 1.33 31.79
N ARG A 64 16.58 2.04 30.71
CA ARG A 64 16.89 3.47 30.57
C ARG A 64 15.71 4.29 31.09
N ASN A 65 15.91 4.89 32.26
CA ASN A 65 15.14 6.06 32.69
C ASN A 65 15.58 7.26 31.86
N THR A 66 14.72 7.74 30.97
CA THR A 66 14.83 9.07 30.37
C THR A 66 13.60 9.88 30.76
N SER A 67 13.72 10.58 31.88
CA SER A 67 12.85 11.70 32.24
C SER A 67 13.32 12.94 31.48
N ALA A 68 12.64 13.27 30.39
CA ALA A 68 12.68 14.59 29.78
C ALA A 68 11.23 15.00 29.51
N ALA A 69 10.77 15.96 30.32
CA ALA A 69 9.48 16.61 30.16
C ALA A 69 9.45 17.39 28.84
N GLY A 70 8.86 16.77 27.82
CA GLY A 70 8.30 17.44 26.66
C GLY A 70 6.79 17.37 26.78
N ALA A 71 6.16 18.52 27.01
CA ALA A 71 4.72 18.66 27.14
C ALA A 71 3.99 17.97 25.97
N ALA A 72 3.31 16.87 26.29
CA ALA A 72 2.30 16.32 25.41
C ALA A 72 1.25 17.40 25.22
N ILE A 73 1.12 17.90 23.98
CA ILE A 73 -0.08 18.58 23.56
C ILE A 73 -1.16 17.50 23.56
N ALA A 74 -1.84 17.35 24.70
CA ALA A 74 -3.07 16.63 24.80
C ALA A 74 -4.08 17.37 23.93
N HIS A 75 -4.23 16.90 22.69
CA HIS A 75 -5.47 17.16 21.97
C HIS A 75 -6.56 16.37 22.70
N PRO A 76 -7.61 17.00 23.25
CA PRO A 76 -8.82 16.28 23.54
C PRO A 76 -9.50 16.00 22.19
N GLY A 77 -9.03 14.99 21.49
CA GLY A 77 -9.80 14.33 20.43
C GLY A 77 -10.94 13.57 21.08
N PRO A 78 -12.13 13.47 20.44
CA PRO A 78 -13.34 13.01 21.07
C PRO A 78 -13.12 11.59 21.62
N LEU A 79 -13.78 11.32 22.76
CA LEU A 79 -14.01 10.03 23.41
C LEU A 79 -13.36 8.87 22.66
N ALA A 80 -12.50 8.09 23.33
CA ALA A 80 -12.22 6.73 22.91
C ALA A 80 -13.57 6.02 22.74
N ASP A 81 -14.09 6.06 21.51
CA ASP A 81 -15.39 5.59 21.11
C ASP A 81 -15.38 4.11 21.45
N SER A 82 -16.20 3.72 22.42
CA SER A 82 -16.37 2.30 22.73
C SER A 82 -16.92 1.65 21.48
N ALA A 83 -16.05 1.03 20.69
CA ALA A 83 -16.47 0.17 19.61
C ALA A 83 -17.45 -0.86 20.21
N PRO A 84 -18.49 -1.28 19.49
CA PRO A 84 -19.43 -2.28 20.01
C PRO A 84 -18.76 -3.63 20.29
N VAL A 85 -17.63 -3.90 19.62
CA VAL A 85 -16.93 -5.18 19.66
C VAL A 85 -15.44 -5.04 19.95
N SER A 86 -14.86 -6.10 20.51
CA SER A 86 -13.42 -6.39 20.51
C SER A 86 -13.15 -7.65 19.71
N VAL A 87 -12.15 -7.60 18.83
CA VAL A 87 -11.81 -8.73 17.95
C VAL A 87 -10.74 -9.60 18.60
N ASN A 88 -11.06 -10.87 18.82
CA ASN A 88 -10.17 -11.87 19.41
C ASN A 88 -9.26 -12.52 18.37
N SER A 89 -9.80 -12.85 17.19
CA SER A 89 -9.02 -13.42 16.09
C SER A 89 -9.49 -12.89 14.73
N VAL A 90 -8.58 -12.93 13.75
CA VAL A 90 -8.85 -12.60 12.35
C VAL A 90 -8.48 -13.81 11.50
N THR A 91 -9.48 -14.36 10.79
CA THR A 91 -9.30 -15.44 9.83
C THR A 91 -9.65 -14.95 8.44
N VAL A 92 -8.73 -15.12 7.49
CA VAL A 92 -8.96 -14.74 6.09
C VAL A 92 -8.85 -15.97 5.21
N ARG A 93 -9.83 -16.16 4.32
CA ARG A 93 -9.84 -17.22 3.30
C ARG A 93 -9.87 -16.61 1.92
N VAL A 94 -8.95 -17.08 1.07
CA VAL A 94 -8.94 -16.76 -0.37
C VAL A 94 -9.23 -18.04 -1.14
N PRO A 95 -10.47 -18.26 -1.62
CA PRO A 95 -10.84 -19.50 -2.29
C PRO A 95 -9.99 -19.77 -3.52
N ARG A 96 -9.52 -21.02 -3.67
CA ARG A 96 -8.76 -21.46 -4.85
C ARG A 96 -9.60 -21.50 -6.14
N SER A 97 -10.90 -21.30 -6.03
CA SER A 97 -11.81 -21.15 -7.17
C SER A 97 -11.76 -19.76 -7.82
N LEU A 98 -11.16 -18.75 -7.15
CA LEU A 98 -10.98 -17.42 -7.72
C LEU A 98 -9.97 -17.45 -8.88
N LYS A 99 -10.30 -16.86 -10.02
CA LYS A 99 -9.42 -16.88 -11.20
C LYS A 99 -8.33 -15.83 -11.06
N VAL A 100 -7.07 -16.26 -11.09
CA VAL A 100 -5.91 -15.37 -11.12
C VAL A 100 -5.60 -14.95 -12.56
N SER A 101 -5.28 -13.67 -12.77
CA SER A 101 -4.71 -13.19 -14.02
C SER A 101 -3.41 -12.43 -13.80
N GLU A 102 -2.36 -12.91 -14.48
CA GLU A 102 -1.05 -12.26 -14.61
C GLU A 102 -0.93 -11.40 -15.88
N ARG A 103 -2.05 -11.16 -16.58
CA ARG A 103 -2.01 -10.40 -17.83
C ARG A 103 -1.74 -8.92 -17.54
N ASN A 104 -0.64 -8.40 -18.06
CA ASN A 104 -0.32 -6.98 -18.00
C ASN A 104 -1.09 -6.18 -19.08
N SER A 105 -2.39 -5.96 -18.83
CA SER A 105 -3.30 -5.18 -19.70
C SER A 105 -4.11 -4.17 -18.90
N TYR A 106 -4.86 -3.29 -19.57
CA TYR A 106 -5.72 -2.30 -18.90
C TYR A 106 -6.95 -2.92 -18.23
N LEU A 107 -7.55 -3.94 -18.85
CA LEU A 107 -8.74 -4.63 -18.36
C LEU A 107 -8.50 -6.15 -18.37
N PRO A 108 -7.58 -6.66 -17.52
CA PRO A 108 -7.37 -8.09 -17.41
C PRO A 108 -8.63 -8.77 -16.84
N ARG A 109 -8.96 -9.96 -17.33
CA ARG A 109 -10.04 -10.77 -16.78
C ARG A 109 -9.54 -11.56 -15.59
N GLY A 110 -10.31 -11.66 -14.52
CA GLY A 110 -9.97 -12.46 -13.34
C GLY A 110 -10.62 -11.90 -12.08
N ASP A 111 -10.60 -12.71 -11.03
CA ASP A 111 -11.03 -12.34 -9.69
C ASP A 111 -9.85 -11.80 -8.87
N ILE A 112 -8.64 -12.32 -9.14
CA ILE A 112 -7.39 -11.88 -8.52
C ILE A 112 -6.46 -11.33 -9.60
N VAL A 113 -6.07 -10.06 -9.45
CA VAL A 113 -5.03 -9.40 -10.23
C VAL A 113 -4.14 -8.67 -9.25
N TRP A 114 -2.90 -9.15 -9.08
CA TRP A 114 -1.95 -8.59 -8.14
C TRP A 114 -0.56 -8.55 -8.73
N ARG A 115 0.04 -7.36 -8.77
CA ARG A 115 1.36 -7.09 -9.36
C ARG A 115 2.26 -6.26 -8.43
N GLY A 116 1.87 -6.12 -7.16
CA GLY A 116 2.61 -5.31 -6.18
C GLY A 116 3.70 -6.05 -5.43
N ASP A 117 3.61 -7.38 -5.34
CA ASP A 117 4.67 -8.25 -4.79
C ASP A 117 5.40 -9.00 -5.92
N PRO A 118 6.64 -9.47 -5.69
CA PRO A 118 7.31 -10.40 -6.59
C PRO A 118 6.40 -11.56 -7.00
N MET A 119 6.64 -12.10 -8.20
CA MET A 119 5.87 -13.24 -8.71
C MET A 119 5.88 -14.40 -7.70
N GLY A 120 4.70 -14.96 -7.41
CA GLY A 120 4.51 -16.01 -6.42
C GLY A 120 3.05 -16.46 -6.34
N ASP A 121 2.68 -17.21 -5.29
CA ASP A 121 1.29 -17.62 -5.07
C ASP A 121 0.41 -16.40 -4.73
N ARG A 122 -0.41 -15.96 -5.69
CA ARG A 122 -1.28 -14.79 -5.52
C ARG A 122 -2.33 -14.97 -4.45
N TYR A 123 -2.79 -16.20 -4.18
CA TYR A 123 -3.78 -16.44 -3.14
C TYR A 123 -3.17 -16.19 -1.76
N VAL A 124 -1.95 -16.69 -1.52
CA VAL A 124 -1.21 -16.48 -0.27
C VAL A 124 -0.84 -15.00 -0.09
N GLN A 125 -0.39 -14.34 -1.16
CA GLN A 125 -0.05 -12.91 -1.10
C GLN A 125 -1.26 -12.05 -0.75
N VAL A 126 -2.40 -12.28 -1.41
CA VAL A 126 -3.65 -11.56 -1.13
C VAL A 126 -4.15 -11.87 0.28
N GLN A 127 -4.11 -13.14 0.70
CA GLN A 127 -4.49 -13.52 2.07
C GLN A 127 -3.68 -12.73 3.09
N LYS A 128 -2.36 -12.67 2.94
CA LYS A 128 -1.48 -11.94 3.85
C LYS A 128 -1.77 -10.44 3.88
N ILE A 129 -2.06 -9.82 2.73
CA ILE A 129 -2.44 -8.40 2.65
C ILE A 129 -3.70 -8.13 3.48
N PHE A 130 -4.71 -8.99 3.35
CA PHE A 130 -5.94 -8.89 4.13
C PHE A 130 -5.68 -9.10 5.61
N GLU A 131 -4.99 -10.18 6.01
CA GLU A 131 -4.69 -10.47 7.42
C GLU A 131 -3.98 -9.29 8.09
N ASP A 132 -2.91 -8.78 7.48
CA ASP A 132 -2.15 -7.66 8.04
C ASP A 132 -2.97 -6.38 8.14
N ALA A 133 -3.79 -6.10 7.13
CA ALA A 133 -4.63 -4.91 7.11
C ALA A 133 -5.74 -4.99 8.15
N LEU A 134 -6.45 -6.12 8.20
CA LEU A 134 -7.59 -6.31 9.08
C LEU A 134 -7.14 -6.35 10.54
N SER A 135 -6.10 -7.12 10.87
CA SER A 135 -5.53 -7.17 12.22
C SER A 135 -5.11 -5.79 12.71
N ARG A 136 -4.48 -4.97 11.84
CA ARG A 136 -4.14 -3.58 12.19
C ARG A 136 -5.38 -2.72 12.41
N GLY A 137 -6.39 -2.84 11.55
CA GLY A 137 -7.62 -2.03 11.62
C GLY A 137 -8.45 -2.29 12.88
N VAL A 138 -8.46 -3.55 13.36
CA VAL A 138 -9.25 -3.95 14.54
C VAL A 138 -8.50 -3.83 15.86
N ALA A 139 -7.18 -3.61 15.84
CA ALA A 139 -6.33 -3.62 17.04
C ALA A 139 -6.73 -2.59 18.11
N GLN A 140 -7.38 -1.50 17.71
CA GLN A 140 -7.84 -0.43 18.61
C GLN A 140 -9.34 -0.52 18.95
N LEU A 141 -10.03 -1.58 18.51
CA LEU A 141 -11.45 -1.78 18.80
C LEU A 141 -11.62 -2.41 20.19
N HIS A 142 -12.07 -1.59 21.12
CA HIS A 142 -12.29 -1.98 22.51
C HIS A 142 -13.79 -1.89 22.83
N GLY A 143 -14.43 -3.06 22.91
CA GLY A 143 -15.86 -3.20 23.11
C GLY A 143 -16.22 -4.35 24.03
N PRO A 144 -17.42 -4.34 24.61
CA PRO A 144 -17.85 -5.37 25.56
C PRO A 144 -18.10 -6.73 24.91
N VAL A 145 -18.43 -6.78 23.61
CA VAL A 145 -18.72 -8.01 22.88
C VAL A 145 -17.44 -8.54 22.22
N LYS A 146 -17.01 -9.75 22.58
CA LYS A 146 -15.84 -10.40 21.96
C LYS A 146 -16.24 -11.19 20.73
N VAL A 147 -15.55 -10.97 19.63
CA VAL A 147 -15.87 -11.60 18.35
C VAL A 147 -14.64 -12.17 17.66
N ASP A 148 -14.84 -13.24 16.90
CA ASP A 148 -13.89 -13.71 15.88
C ASP A 148 -14.32 -13.17 14.51
N LEU A 149 -13.40 -12.48 13.84
CA LEU A 149 -13.61 -11.92 12.51
C LEU A 149 -13.24 -12.97 11.46
N ASP A 150 -14.21 -13.33 10.63
CA ASP A 150 -14.04 -14.30 9.56
C ASP A 150 -14.34 -13.64 8.20
N VAL A 151 -13.33 -13.60 7.33
CA VAL A 151 -13.39 -12.93 6.03
C VAL A 151 -13.12 -13.92 4.89
N GLN A 152 -14.00 -13.91 3.89
CA GLN A 152 -13.81 -14.64 2.64
C GLN A 152 -13.64 -13.66 1.47
N VAL A 153 -12.48 -13.69 0.83
CA VAL A 153 -12.21 -12.86 -0.34
C VAL A 153 -13.06 -13.35 -1.52
N ARG A 154 -13.71 -12.40 -2.20
CA ARG A 154 -14.52 -12.64 -3.41
C ARG A 154 -13.85 -12.06 -4.66
N ARG A 155 -13.13 -10.95 -4.51
CA ARG A 155 -12.37 -10.28 -5.57
C ARG A 155 -11.24 -9.46 -4.97
N PHE A 156 -10.07 -9.52 -5.62
CA PHE A 156 -8.93 -8.65 -5.35
C PHE A 156 -8.29 -8.26 -6.69
N HIS A 157 -8.87 -7.26 -7.35
CA HIS A 157 -8.43 -6.79 -8.65
C HIS A 157 -7.70 -5.46 -8.46
N ALA A 158 -6.37 -5.53 -8.34
CA ALA A 158 -5.49 -4.39 -8.24
C ALA A 158 -4.94 -3.97 -9.62
N LEU A 159 -4.15 -2.90 -9.69
CA LEU A 159 -3.62 -2.42 -10.95
C LEU A 159 -2.47 -3.29 -11.46
N THR A 160 -2.49 -3.53 -12.78
CA THR A 160 -1.34 -4.03 -13.54
C THR A 160 -0.26 -2.96 -13.66
N GLU A 161 0.97 -3.35 -14.01
CA GLU A 161 2.03 -2.38 -14.29
C GLU A 161 1.62 -1.44 -15.43
N LYS A 162 0.96 -1.94 -16.47
CA LYS A 162 0.50 -1.14 -17.62
C LYS A 162 -0.46 -0.05 -17.18
N ALA A 163 -1.51 -0.38 -16.42
CA ALA A 163 -2.44 0.63 -15.91
C ALA A 163 -1.73 1.58 -14.94
N ARG A 164 -0.95 1.03 -14.01
CA ARG A 164 -0.26 1.79 -12.96
C ARG A 164 0.75 2.80 -13.50
N TYR A 165 1.51 2.47 -14.54
CA TYR A 165 2.50 3.38 -15.11
C TYR A 165 1.91 4.35 -16.13
N THR A 166 0.59 4.34 -16.33
CA THR A 166 -0.09 5.22 -17.29
C THR A 166 -1.28 5.92 -16.64
N THR A 167 -2.49 5.40 -16.81
CA THR A 167 -3.76 6.05 -16.45
C THR A 167 -4.15 5.86 -14.99
N GLY A 168 -3.68 4.78 -14.36
CA GLY A 168 -4.23 4.30 -13.09
C GLY A 168 -5.54 3.56 -13.32
N GLY A 169 -6.41 3.57 -12.32
CA GLY A 169 -7.70 2.89 -12.38
C GLY A 169 -8.36 2.77 -11.01
N VAL A 170 -8.97 1.62 -10.75
CA VAL A 170 -9.62 1.31 -9.47
C VAL A 170 -9.08 -0.03 -8.98
N HIS A 171 -8.69 -0.09 -7.71
CA HIS A 171 -8.55 -1.37 -7.02
C HIS A 171 -9.96 -1.83 -6.66
N SER A 172 -10.46 -2.88 -7.33
CA SER A 172 -11.77 -3.46 -7.03
C SER A 172 -11.60 -4.61 -6.06
N ILE A 173 -12.08 -4.41 -4.84
CA ILE A 173 -11.90 -5.35 -3.74
C ILE A 173 -13.27 -5.66 -3.16
N THR A 174 -13.60 -6.95 -3.07
CA THR A 174 -14.87 -7.42 -2.51
C THR A 174 -14.63 -8.65 -1.66
N PHE A 175 -15.25 -8.68 -0.49
CA PHE A 175 -15.15 -9.80 0.44
C PHE A 175 -16.42 -9.93 1.27
N ASP A 176 -16.68 -11.14 1.73
CA ASP A 176 -17.73 -11.43 2.69
C ASP A 176 -17.15 -11.39 4.10
N LEU A 177 -17.91 -10.80 5.03
CA LEU A 177 -17.55 -10.64 6.44
C LEU A 177 -18.59 -11.33 7.32
N ALA A 178 -18.09 -12.16 8.22
CA ALA A 178 -18.84 -12.81 9.29
C ALA A 178 -18.23 -12.42 10.64
N LEU A 179 -19.09 -12.07 11.60
CA LEU A 179 -18.71 -11.95 13.00
C LEU A 179 -19.26 -13.15 13.75
N LYS A 180 -18.37 -13.85 14.45
CA LYS A 180 -18.72 -15.02 15.26
C LYS A 180 -18.51 -14.71 16.73
N ASP A 181 -19.37 -15.22 17.59
CA ASP A 181 -19.12 -15.23 19.03
C ASP A 181 -17.88 -16.08 19.31
N THR A 182 -16.94 -15.57 20.11
CA THR A 182 -15.69 -16.28 20.39
C THR A 182 -15.89 -17.55 21.24
N ALA A 183 -16.95 -17.64 22.05
CA ALA A 183 -17.18 -18.79 22.92
C ALA A 183 -17.97 -19.89 22.20
N SER A 184 -19.04 -19.54 21.49
CA SER A 184 -19.93 -20.51 20.83
C SER A 184 -19.58 -20.76 19.36
N GLY A 185 -18.90 -19.83 18.69
CA GLY A 185 -18.65 -19.87 17.25
C GLY A 185 -19.87 -19.51 16.40
N GLU A 186 -21.00 -19.14 17.02
CA GLU A 186 -22.23 -18.77 16.32
C GLU A 186 -22.10 -17.43 15.60
N LEU A 187 -22.78 -17.28 14.46
CA LEU A 187 -22.86 -16.00 13.76
C LEU A 187 -23.68 -15.00 14.58
N LEU A 188 -23.08 -13.86 14.91
CA LEU A 188 -23.74 -12.78 15.65
C LEU A 188 -24.63 -11.92 14.76
N MET A 189 -24.36 -11.94 13.45
CA MET A 189 -25.11 -11.19 12.45
C MET A 189 -25.09 -11.91 11.10
N PRO A 190 -26.03 -11.61 10.20
CA PRO A 190 -25.97 -12.08 8.82
C PRO A 190 -24.64 -11.69 8.15
N ILE A 191 -24.12 -12.58 7.31
CA ILE A 191 -22.91 -12.32 6.52
C ILE A 191 -23.13 -11.08 5.66
N ARG A 192 -22.18 -10.13 5.71
CA ARG A 192 -22.22 -8.91 4.90
C ARG A 192 -21.18 -8.98 3.78
N THR A 193 -21.58 -8.65 2.56
CA THR A 193 -20.64 -8.44 1.45
C THR A 193 -20.19 -6.98 1.43
N ILE A 194 -18.88 -6.77 1.60
CA ILE A 194 -18.24 -5.46 1.61
C ILE A 194 -17.55 -5.21 0.28
N ARG A 195 -17.81 -4.06 -0.33
CA ARG A 195 -17.04 -3.53 -1.47
C ARG A 195 -16.14 -2.43 -0.94
N ALA A 196 -14.84 -2.55 -1.19
CA ALA A 196 -13.80 -1.66 -0.68
C ALA A 196 -12.97 -1.11 -1.85
N ASP A 197 -13.65 -0.43 -2.77
CA ASP A 197 -13.03 0.11 -3.97
C ASP A 197 -12.18 1.33 -3.63
N LEU A 198 -10.96 1.34 -4.15
CA LEU A 198 -9.97 2.39 -3.91
C LEU A 198 -9.46 2.96 -5.22
N GLU A 199 -9.27 4.29 -5.28
CA GLU A 199 -8.59 4.92 -6.42
C GLU A 199 -7.19 4.34 -6.59
N GLY A 200 -6.92 3.77 -7.76
CA GLY A 200 -5.61 3.29 -8.16
C GLY A 200 -4.83 4.38 -8.87
N PHE A 201 -3.74 4.84 -8.25
CA PHE A 201 -2.91 5.89 -8.85
C PHE A 201 -2.21 5.40 -10.12
N GLY A 202 -2.12 6.30 -11.09
CA GLY A 202 -1.48 6.11 -12.39
C GLY A 202 -0.32 7.07 -12.64
N GLY A 203 0.60 6.67 -13.53
CA GLY A 203 1.62 7.55 -14.10
C GLY A 203 2.43 8.27 -13.04
N GLN A 204 2.55 9.60 -13.18
CA GLN A 204 3.33 10.42 -12.26
C GLN A 204 2.80 10.37 -10.81
N LYS A 205 1.48 10.26 -10.62
CA LYS A 205 0.87 10.15 -9.30
C LYS A 205 1.30 8.87 -8.58
N ALA A 206 1.39 7.75 -9.32
CA ALA A 206 1.88 6.48 -8.79
C ALA A 206 3.37 6.53 -8.44
N ILE A 207 4.19 7.13 -9.32
CA ILE A 207 5.64 7.30 -9.10
C ILE A 207 5.92 8.15 -7.86
N GLN A 208 5.22 9.28 -7.71
CA GLN A 208 5.38 10.15 -6.55
C GLN A 208 4.91 9.50 -5.25
N ALA A 209 3.83 8.71 -5.29
CA ALA A 209 3.37 7.95 -4.14
C ALA A 209 4.41 6.90 -3.72
N ASP A 210 4.98 6.15 -4.66
CA ASP A 210 6.07 5.20 -4.37
C ASP A 210 7.28 5.87 -3.74
N ALA A 211 7.67 7.05 -4.26
CA ALA A 211 8.79 7.81 -3.72
C ALA A 211 8.59 8.25 -2.25
N ARG A 212 7.33 8.34 -1.79
CA ARG A 212 6.97 8.59 -0.38
C ARG A 212 6.68 7.31 0.43
N GLY A 213 6.89 6.13 -0.15
CA GLY A 213 6.58 4.84 0.48
C GLY A 213 5.09 4.44 0.43
N GLU A 214 4.24 5.22 -0.23
CA GLU A 214 2.81 4.94 -0.43
C GLU A 214 2.60 3.98 -1.61
N THR A 215 3.25 2.83 -1.57
CA THR A 215 3.14 1.82 -2.63
C THR A 215 1.70 1.33 -2.79
N GLN A 216 1.41 0.68 -3.91
CA GLN A 216 0.09 0.07 -4.14
C GLN A 216 -0.33 -0.85 -2.97
N LYS A 217 0.60 -1.65 -2.44
CA LYS A 217 0.36 -2.53 -1.29
C LYS A 217 0.05 -1.76 -0.01
N VAL A 218 0.84 -0.72 0.28
CA VAL A 218 0.65 0.13 1.47
C VAL A 218 -0.70 0.84 1.41
N ARG A 219 -1.05 1.41 0.27
CA ARG A 219 -2.33 2.11 0.08
C ARG A 219 -3.54 1.17 0.24
N ILE A 220 -3.51 0.00 -0.40
CA ILE A 220 -4.58 -1.00 -0.26
C ILE A 220 -4.67 -1.49 1.18
N GLY A 221 -3.53 -1.81 1.81
CA GLY A 221 -3.51 -2.27 3.19
C GLY A 221 -4.05 -1.24 4.17
N ASN A 222 -3.67 0.03 4.04
CA ASN A 222 -4.19 1.11 4.87
C ASN A 222 -5.69 1.33 4.64
N HIS A 223 -6.14 1.25 3.40
CA HIS A 223 -7.56 1.35 3.08
C HIS A 223 -8.37 0.22 3.70
N LEU A 224 -7.93 -1.03 3.59
CA LEU A 224 -8.62 -2.19 4.19
C LEU A 224 -8.68 -2.11 5.72
N ALA A 225 -7.61 -1.61 6.36
CA ALA A 225 -7.59 -1.37 7.80
C ALA A 225 -8.65 -0.35 8.22
N GLU A 226 -8.81 0.73 7.43
CA GLU A 226 -9.82 1.75 7.70
C GLU A 226 -11.24 1.25 7.40
N VAL A 227 -11.42 0.49 6.32
CA VAL A 227 -12.70 -0.15 5.97
C VAL A 227 -13.20 -1.00 7.13
N ILE A 228 -12.37 -1.90 7.68
CA ILE A 228 -12.82 -2.77 8.77
C ILE A 228 -13.07 -1.99 10.05
N ARG A 229 -12.25 -0.96 10.33
CA ARG A 229 -12.44 -0.11 11.50
C ARG A 229 -13.81 0.58 11.44
N GLN A 230 -14.13 1.22 10.32
CA GLN A 230 -15.44 1.87 10.11
C GLN A 230 -16.59 0.88 10.13
N GLU A 231 -16.40 -0.28 9.48
CA GLU A 231 -17.39 -1.34 9.41
C GLU A 231 -17.81 -1.85 10.79
N LEU A 232 -16.86 -1.91 11.73
CA LEU A 232 -17.11 -2.43 13.09
C LEU A 232 -17.35 -1.34 14.13
N SER A 233 -17.11 -0.05 13.82
CA SER A 233 -17.31 1.05 14.77
C SER A 233 -18.55 1.91 14.47
N SER A 234 -19.10 1.83 13.26
CA SER A 234 -20.25 2.65 12.84
C SER A 234 -21.52 1.80 12.73
N PRO A 235 -22.68 2.27 13.22
CA PRO A 235 -23.97 1.57 13.04
C PRO A 235 -24.32 1.34 11.56
N GLU A 236 -23.90 2.25 10.69
CA GLU A 236 -24.14 2.19 9.24
C GLU A 236 -23.13 1.28 8.51
N GLY A 237 -22.03 0.91 9.18
CA GLY A 237 -20.88 0.24 8.60
C GLY A 237 -20.12 1.08 7.58
N TYR A 238 -19.24 0.43 6.81
CA TYR A 238 -18.45 1.07 5.77
C TYR A 238 -19.28 1.38 4.52
N ARG A 239 -19.02 2.53 3.89
CA ARG A 239 -19.64 2.93 2.62
C ARG A 239 -18.60 3.02 1.51
N ASN A 240 -18.80 2.22 0.46
CA ASN A 240 -17.90 2.16 -0.70
C ASN A 240 -17.77 3.52 -1.42
N ALA A 241 -16.58 3.79 -1.96
CA ALA A 241 -16.34 4.97 -2.79
C ALA A 241 -17.15 4.92 -4.10
N LYS A 242 -17.57 6.09 -4.58
CA LYS A 242 -18.25 6.27 -5.87
C LYS A 242 -17.26 6.86 -6.88
N LEU A 243 -16.55 6.00 -7.61
CA LEU A 243 -15.46 6.38 -8.53
C LEU A 243 -15.92 6.52 -10.00
N GLY A 244 -17.24 6.51 -10.23
CA GLY A 244 -17.86 6.83 -11.53
C GLY A 244 -17.54 5.80 -12.62
N LEU A 245 -17.32 6.29 -13.86
CA LEU A 245 -17.18 5.44 -15.05
C LEU A 245 -16.02 4.44 -14.94
N ILE A 246 -14.90 4.82 -14.33
CA ILE A 246 -13.75 3.91 -14.17
C ILE A 246 -14.10 2.71 -13.28
N GLN A 247 -14.95 2.91 -12.26
CA GLN A 247 -15.45 1.83 -11.42
C GLN A 247 -16.32 0.85 -12.21
N MET A 248 -17.18 1.35 -13.11
CA MET A 248 -18.03 0.51 -13.95
C MET A 248 -17.20 -0.36 -14.92
N LEU A 249 -16.15 0.20 -15.52
CA LEU A 249 -15.29 -0.54 -16.45
C LEU A 249 -14.57 -1.72 -15.79
N ASN A 250 -14.29 -1.63 -14.48
CA ASN A 250 -13.60 -2.69 -13.74
C ASN A 250 -14.53 -3.85 -13.31
N ASN A 251 -15.84 -3.66 -13.48
CA ASN A 251 -16.89 -4.63 -13.14
C ASN A 251 -17.43 -5.39 -14.37
N LEU A 252 -16.90 -5.10 -15.57
CA LEU A 252 -17.15 -5.83 -16.82
C LEU A 252 -16.26 -7.09 -16.90
#